data_AF-A0A413LF49-F1
#
_entry.id   AF-A0A413LF49-F1
#
_cell.length_a   1.000
_cell.length_b   1.000
_cell.length_c   1.000
_cell.angle_alpha   90.00
_cell.angle_beta   90.00
_cell.angle_gamma   90.00
#
_symmetry.space_group_name_H-M   'P 1'
#
loop_
_entity.id
_entity.type
_entity.pdbx_description
1 polymer ?
#
loop_
_entity_poly.entity_id
_entity_poly.type
_entity_poly.pdbx_seq_one_letter_code
_entity_poly.pdbx_strand_id
1 'polypeptide(L)'
;EGLHVEGVDAAMFLRRTESYVVALQQLGRCLKAGSDRHPVVLDFVNNLSGRSVYEAMSRELAYHPAIRAPKSFKGFMEFEVTGFLSDIRARVDDMLAELDAWPVMYERLIEYKEREGRWPQAAEGKLGNWCNTQRIARKKGTLSEDYILQLDRIGFEWEVQDSRWMQYYEELKVFMSVEHRCPKRGENKLNTWCNTQRQARKKGILSNERIRLLDSIGFWWEQDLDSLWTENWQQVLAYYKKHKRWPKSNEGKAGSWCNTQRKNRKRGLLSAERIARMDAEGFIWTIDDVWMENYEKLQQFFSENNRWPTARENKLGSWCFVQRRALKKGELPPTRKDLLDKIAFPWNLK
;
A
#
# COMPACT_ATOMS: atom_id res chain seq x y z
N GLU A 1 -15.32 0.77 43.28
CA GLU A 1 -15.25 0.48 44.72
C GLU A 1 -14.24 1.44 45.32
N GLY A 2 -14.57 2.13 46.42
CA GLY A 2 -13.79 3.27 46.91
C GLY A 2 -12.60 2.82 47.75
N LEU A 3 -11.40 3.24 47.36
CA LEU A 3 -10.21 3.17 48.21
C LEU A 3 -10.33 4.27 49.27
N HIS A 4 -10.19 3.94 50.56
CA HIS A 4 -10.04 4.94 51.61
C HIS A 4 -8.55 5.13 51.86
N VAL A 5 -8.03 6.31 51.54
CA VAL A 5 -6.63 6.68 51.81
C VAL A 5 -6.66 7.71 52.94
N GLU A 6 -6.01 7.40 54.05
CA GLU A 6 -5.95 8.28 55.22
C GLU A 6 -5.25 9.60 54.86
N GLY A 7 -5.88 10.73 55.19
CA GLY A 7 -5.35 12.07 54.91
C GLY A 7 -5.62 12.60 53.50
N VAL A 8 -6.38 11.89 52.66
CA VAL A 8 -6.74 12.37 51.30
C VAL A 8 -8.24 12.58 51.20
N ASP A 9 -8.66 13.84 51.10
CA ASP A 9 -10.04 14.19 50.74
C ASP A 9 -10.21 14.02 49.21
N ALA A 10 -10.77 12.90 48.75
CA ALA A 10 -10.93 12.62 47.32
C ALA A 10 -12.36 12.32 46.86
N ALA A 11 -12.70 12.80 45.65
CA ALA A 11 -13.93 12.45 44.93
C ALA A 11 -13.60 11.65 43.67
N MET A 12 -14.15 10.44 43.54
CA MET A 12 -13.94 9.58 42.37
C MET A 12 -15.25 9.38 41.59
N PHE A 13 -15.30 9.84 40.34
CA PHE A 13 -16.41 9.58 39.43
C PHE A 13 -16.10 8.37 38.56
N LEU A 14 -16.75 7.24 38.88
CA LEU A 14 -16.59 5.97 38.16
C LEU A 14 -17.80 5.64 37.26
N ARG A 15 -18.89 6.41 37.37
CA ARG A 15 -20.11 6.24 36.57
C ARG A 15 -20.62 7.59 36.10
N ARG A 16 -21.08 7.66 34.84
CA ARG A 16 -21.71 8.88 34.33
C ARG A 16 -22.94 9.23 35.14
N THR A 17 -23.03 10.50 35.52
CA THR A 17 -24.15 11.06 36.27
C THR A 17 -25.00 11.87 35.30
N GLU A 18 -26.28 11.55 35.16
CA GLU A 18 -27.17 12.24 34.21
C GLU A 18 -27.46 13.70 34.57
N SER A 19 -27.32 14.05 35.86
CA SER A 19 -27.56 15.40 36.37
C SER A 19 -26.29 16.04 36.91
N TYR A 20 -25.94 17.20 36.34
CA TYR A 20 -24.82 18.03 36.79
C TYR A 20 -24.92 18.45 38.27
N VAL A 21 -26.15 18.64 38.77
CA VAL A 21 -26.40 18.99 40.16
C VAL A 21 -25.92 17.89 41.11
N VAL A 22 -26.10 16.63 40.72
CA VAL A 22 -25.66 15.47 41.53
C VAL A 22 -24.13 15.39 41.57
N ALA A 23 -23.45 15.67 40.45
CA ALA A 23 -21.99 15.73 40.39
C ALA A 23 -21.45 16.84 41.32
N LEU A 24 -22.04 18.04 41.28
CA LEU A 24 -21.67 19.14 42.18
C LEU A 24 -21.94 18.85 43.66
N GLN A 25 -23.02 18.13 43.97
CA GLN A 25 -23.32 17.73 45.34
C GLN A 25 -22.30 16.73 45.88
N GLN A 26 -21.85 15.78 45.05
CA GLN A 26 -20.80 14.82 45.43
C GLN A 26 -19.46 15.53 45.66
N LEU A 27 -19.11 16.47 44.78
CA LEU A 27 -17.94 17.33 44.95
C LEU A 27 -18.05 18.17 46.24
N GLY A 28 -19.20 18.80 46.49
CA GLY A 28 -19.44 19.59 47.70
C GLY A 28 -19.35 18.79 49.00
N ARG A 29 -19.66 17.48 48.98
CA ARG A 29 -19.45 16.59 50.13
C ARG A 29 -17.96 16.33 50.37
N CYS A 30 -17.18 16.10 49.31
CA CYS A 30 -15.72 15.96 49.38
C CYS A 30 -15.07 17.21 49.96
N LEU A 31 -15.46 18.39 49.47
CA LEU A 31 -14.95 19.69 49.96
C LEU A 31 -15.29 19.96 51.44
N LYS A 32 -16.32 19.30 51.97
CA LYS A 32 -16.77 19.45 53.36
C LYS A 32 -16.18 18.38 54.30
N ALA A 33 -15.54 17.34 53.76
CA ALA A 33 -15.03 16.20 54.54
C ALA A 33 -13.89 16.58 55.50
N GLY A 34 -13.15 17.65 55.20
CA GLY A 34 -12.50 18.50 56.20
C GLY A 34 -11.23 17.94 56.85
N SER A 35 -10.40 17.18 56.11
CA SER A 35 -9.11 16.71 56.61
C SER A 35 -7.89 17.40 55.98
N ASP A 36 -7.98 17.88 54.73
CA ASP A 36 -6.91 18.61 54.04
C ASP A 36 -7.45 19.86 53.29
N ARG A 37 -6.59 20.86 53.05
CA ARG A 37 -6.93 22.07 52.28
C ARG A 37 -6.96 21.85 50.75
N HIS A 38 -6.55 20.67 50.26
CA HIS A 38 -6.39 20.38 48.82
C HIS A 38 -7.07 19.06 48.40
N PRO A 39 -8.40 19.06 48.23
CA PRO A 39 -9.13 17.86 47.85
C PRO A 39 -8.84 17.44 46.39
N VAL A 40 -8.72 16.14 46.14
CA VAL A 40 -8.37 15.56 44.82
C VAL A 40 -9.61 15.00 44.12
N VAL A 41 -9.83 15.39 42.86
CA VAL A 41 -10.98 14.91 42.07
C VAL A 41 -10.49 14.06 40.91
N LEU A 42 -10.94 12.79 40.86
CA LEU A 42 -10.62 11.84 39.80
C LEU A 42 -11.89 11.52 39.00
N ASP A 43 -12.00 12.04 37.78
CA ASP A 43 -13.16 11.84 36.91
C ASP A 43 -12.85 10.89 35.75
N PHE A 44 -13.18 9.61 35.90
CA PHE A 44 -12.92 8.58 34.89
C PHE A 44 -13.97 8.51 33.79
N VAL A 45 -15.10 9.20 33.97
CA VAL A 45 -16.29 9.10 33.12
C VAL A 45 -16.64 10.40 32.42
N ASN A 46 -15.85 11.44 32.68
CA ASN A 46 -15.95 12.77 32.10
C ASN A 46 -17.27 13.47 32.47
N ASN A 47 -17.70 13.32 33.72
CA ASN A 47 -18.87 14.04 34.25
C ASN A 47 -18.67 15.57 34.24
N LEU A 48 -17.43 16.03 34.39
CA LEU A 48 -17.07 17.45 34.44
C LEU A 48 -16.86 18.07 33.04
N SER A 49 -16.90 17.28 31.95
CA SER A 49 -16.75 17.79 30.58
C SER A 49 -18.07 18.10 29.85
N GLY A 50 -19.20 18.11 30.54
CA GLY A 50 -20.49 18.51 29.94
C GLY A 50 -20.43 19.96 29.42
N ARG A 51 -21.10 20.24 28.29
CA ARG A 51 -21.09 21.56 27.61
C ARG A 51 -21.28 22.75 28.57
N SER A 52 -22.12 22.63 29.59
CA SER A 52 -22.39 23.71 30.55
C SER A 52 -21.25 24.01 31.54
N VAL A 53 -20.40 23.02 31.83
CA VAL A 53 -19.25 23.17 32.74
C VAL A 53 -18.06 23.68 31.96
N TYR A 54 -17.87 23.16 30.74
CA TYR A 54 -16.88 23.67 29.80
C TYR A 54 -17.15 25.12 29.42
N GLU A 55 -18.41 25.56 29.23
CA GLU A 55 -18.73 26.98 29.01
C GLU A 55 -18.44 27.86 30.23
N ALA A 56 -18.58 27.33 31.45
CA ALA A 56 -18.24 28.04 32.68
C ALA A 56 -16.72 28.08 32.95
N MET A 57 -15.96 27.11 32.45
CA MET A 57 -14.50 27.00 32.63
C MET A 57 -13.67 27.50 31.42
N SER A 58 -14.25 27.56 30.21
CA SER A 58 -13.51 27.86 28.96
C SER A 58 -13.51 29.33 28.56
N ARG A 59 -14.33 30.19 29.17
CA ARG A 59 -14.09 31.63 29.08
C ARG A 59 -13.15 31.97 30.23
N GLU A 60 -11.89 32.27 29.90
CA GLU A 60 -10.79 32.71 30.78
C GLU A 60 -9.77 31.65 31.27
N LEU A 61 -9.22 30.83 30.37
CA LEU A 61 -7.98 30.04 30.64
C LEU A 61 -6.70 30.91 30.84
N ALA A 62 -6.84 32.22 31.08
CA ALA A 62 -5.76 33.12 31.47
C ALA A 62 -6.20 34.21 32.50
N TYR A 63 -7.37 34.08 33.12
CA TYR A 63 -7.80 34.98 34.19
C TYR A 63 -8.65 34.20 35.18
N HIS A 64 -8.28 34.17 36.46
CA HIS A 64 -9.00 33.45 37.52
C HIS A 64 -10.47 33.94 37.62
N PRO A 65 -11.49 33.14 37.24
CA PRO A 65 -12.87 33.50 37.48
C PRO A 65 -13.36 32.74 38.70
N ALA A 66 -13.75 33.52 39.68
CA ALA A 66 -14.22 33.07 40.95
C ALA A 66 -15.63 32.43 40.78
N ILE A 67 -15.73 31.09 40.82
CA ILE A 67 -17.03 30.37 40.67
C ILE A 67 -17.84 30.55 41.96
N ARG A 68 -19.09 31.03 41.85
CA ARG A 68 -19.95 31.25 43.02
C ARG A 68 -20.44 29.92 43.58
N ALA A 69 -19.95 29.57 44.76
CA ALA A 69 -20.33 28.35 45.47
C ALA A 69 -21.81 28.36 45.93
N PRO A 70 -22.40 27.19 46.23
CA PRO A 70 -23.79 27.07 46.69
C PRO A 70 -24.08 27.95 47.91
N LYS A 71 -25.34 28.35 48.14
CA LYS A 71 -25.75 29.36 49.14
C LYS A 71 -25.20 29.16 50.57
N SER A 72 -24.82 27.95 50.96
CA SER A 72 -24.22 27.62 52.26
C SER A 72 -22.70 27.76 52.32
N PHE A 73 -22.02 28.01 51.20
CA PHE A 73 -20.58 28.09 51.08
C PHE A 73 -20.18 29.52 50.69
N LYS A 74 -19.68 30.30 51.65
CA LYS A 74 -19.20 31.67 51.42
C LYS A 74 -17.72 31.62 51.04
N GLY A 75 -17.43 31.47 49.75
CA GLY A 75 -16.07 31.53 49.22
C GLY A 75 -16.02 31.27 47.72
N PHE A 76 -14.93 31.67 47.10
CA PHE A 76 -14.54 31.25 45.76
C PHE A 76 -13.57 30.08 45.87
N MET A 77 -13.62 29.14 44.93
CA MET A 77 -12.76 27.96 44.92
C MET A 77 -12.04 27.89 43.58
N GLU A 78 -10.73 27.72 43.63
CA GLU A 78 -9.88 27.55 42.45
C GLU A 78 -9.63 26.06 42.23
N PHE A 79 -9.70 25.63 40.97
CA PHE A 79 -9.40 24.27 40.56
C PHE A 79 -8.16 24.29 39.70
N GLU A 80 -7.10 23.61 40.12
CA GLU A 80 -5.92 23.37 39.31
C GLU A 80 -6.06 22.04 38.57
N VAL A 81 -6.04 22.07 37.24
CA VAL A 81 -6.07 20.86 36.42
C VAL A 81 -4.66 20.34 36.26
N THR A 82 -4.35 19.22 36.90
CA THR A 82 -2.99 18.64 36.93
C THR A 82 -2.69 17.68 35.77
N GLY A 83 -3.69 17.26 34.99
CA GLY A 83 -3.51 16.44 33.78
C GLY A 83 -4.79 15.79 33.25
N PHE A 84 -4.73 15.17 32.07
CA PHE A 84 -5.85 14.41 31.48
C PHE A 84 -5.58 12.89 31.54
N LEU A 85 -6.63 12.07 31.52
CA LEU A 85 -6.56 10.60 31.55
C LEU A 85 -5.72 9.97 30.41
N SER A 86 -5.53 10.70 29.31
CA SER A 86 -4.60 10.35 28.24
C SER A 86 -3.15 10.23 28.73
N ASP A 87 -2.77 11.07 29.69
CA ASP A 87 -1.40 11.24 30.15
C ASP A 87 -1.04 10.15 31.17
N ILE A 88 -2.05 9.68 31.92
CA ILE A 88 -1.93 8.54 32.83
C ILE A 88 -1.75 7.24 32.03
N ARG A 89 -2.49 7.04 30.93
CA ARG A 89 -2.29 5.85 30.06
C ARG A 89 -0.89 5.82 29.44
N ALA A 90 -0.42 6.95 28.94
CA ALA A 90 0.94 7.04 28.40
C ALA A 90 1.99 6.74 29.47
N ARG A 91 1.83 7.29 30.69
CA ARG A 91 2.74 6.99 31.80
C ARG A 91 2.65 5.56 32.32
N VAL A 92 1.48 4.95 32.32
CA VAL A 92 1.30 3.52 32.63
C VAL A 92 1.95 2.66 31.55
N ASP A 93 1.83 3.03 30.29
CA ASP A 93 2.49 2.34 29.17
C ASP A 93 4.02 2.46 29.25
N ASP A 94 4.54 3.62 29.68
CA ASP A 94 5.96 3.84 29.92
C ASP A 94 6.47 3.03 31.14
N MET A 95 5.70 2.99 32.24
CA MET A 95 6.01 2.17 33.42
C MET A 95 5.95 0.66 33.12
N LEU A 96 5.02 0.22 32.27
CA LEU A 96 4.91 -1.17 31.81
C LEU A 96 6.05 -1.56 30.84
N ALA A 97 6.69 -0.60 30.20
CA ALA A 97 7.90 -0.84 29.42
C ALA A 97 9.14 -1.09 30.30
N GLU A 98 9.14 -0.54 31.53
CA GLU A 98 10.22 -0.71 32.52
C GLU A 98 10.04 -1.94 33.43
N LEU A 99 8.81 -2.45 33.58
CA LEU A 99 8.49 -3.63 34.40
C LEU A 99 8.25 -4.87 33.52
N ASP A 100 9.21 -5.80 33.50
CA ASP A 100 9.18 -7.14 32.87
C ASP A 100 8.14 -7.34 31.74
N ALA A 101 8.44 -6.77 30.57
CA ALA A 101 7.61 -6.90 29.37
C ALA A 101 7.57 -8.33 28.77
N TRP A 102 8.44 -9.25 29.24
CA TRP A 102 8.55 -10.59 28.67
C TRP A 102 7.33 -11.49 28.95
N PRO A 103 6.87 -11.71 30.20
CA PRO A 103 5.74 -12.59 30.47
C PRO A 103 4.45 -12.14 29.76
N VAL A 104 4.19 -10.84 29.73
CA VAL A 104 3.02 -10.26 29.04
C VAL A 104 3.07 -10.52 27.54
N MET A 105 4.23 -10.33 26.90
CA MET A 105 4.36 -10.55 25.46
C MET A 105 4.36 -12.04 25.11
N TYR A 106 4.89 -12.88 25.98
CA TYR A 106 4.86 -14.33 25.86
C TYR A 106 3.43 -14.89 25.97
N GLU A 107 2.64 -14.43 26.95
CA GLU A 107 1.23 -14.83 27.10
C GLU A 107 0.41 -14.39 25.88
N ARG A 108 0.56 -13.14 25.44
CA ARG A 108 -0.09 -12.64 24.22
C ARG A 108 0.31 -13.40 22.96
N LEU A 109 1.54 -13.93 22.90
CA LEU A 109 1.98 -14.77 21.79
C LEU A 109 1.23 -16.11 21.76
N ILE A 110 1.01 -16.72 22.93
CA ILE A 110 0.24 -17.96 23.08
C ILE A 110 -1.22 -17.74 22.68
N GLU A 111 -1.88 -16.73 23.25
CA GLU A 111 -3.27 -16.39 22.94
C GLU A 111 -3.47 -16.14 21.43
N TYR A 112 -2.51 -15.43 20.82
CA TYR A 112 -2.54 -15.18 19.39
C TYR A 112 -2.44 -16.49 18.60
N LYS A 113 -1.51 -17.38 18.97
CA LYS A 113 -1.32 -18.66 18.28
C LYS A 113 -2.55 -19.57 18.40
N GLU A 114 -3.19 -19.59 19.56
CA GLU A 114 -4.44 -20.33 19.79
C GLU A 114 -5.59 -19.78 18.95
N ARG A 115 -5.73 -18.45 18.90
CA ARG A 115 -6.82 -17.80 18.14
C ARG A 115 -6.64 -17.91 16.62
N GLU A 116 -5.43 -17.72 16.12
CA GLU A 116 -5.17 -17.57 14.68
C GLU A 116 -4.56 -18.82 14.03
N GLY A 117 -4.14 -19.81 14.84
CA GLY A 117 -3.46 -21.02 14.37
C GLY A 117 -2.05 -20.79 13.80
N ARG A 118 -1.54 -19.55 13.82
CA ARG A 118 -0.24 -19.16 13.23
C ARG A 118 0.52 -18.18 14.11
N TRP A 119 1.81 -17.99 13.82
CA TRP A 119 2.64 -17.01 14.53
C TRP A 119 2.43 -15.59 13.98
N PRO A 120 2.55 -14.55 14.83
CA PRO A 120 2.48 -13.15 14.41
C PRO A 120 3.55 -12.80 13.36
N GLN A 121 3.14 -12.14 12.29
CA GLN A 121 4.01 -11.56 11.27
C GLN A 121 4.41 -10.13 11.65
N ALA A 122 5.53 -9.63 11.12
CA ALA A 122 6.01 -8.27 11.42
C ALA A 122 4.99 -7.16 11.11
N ALA A 123 4.07 -7.38 10.16
CA ALA A 123 3.00 -6.44 9.83
C ALA A 123 1.91 -6.33 10.93
N GLU A 124 1.90 -7.22 11.92
CA GLU A 124 0.86 -7.32 12.95
C GLU A 124 1.19 -6.51 14.21
N GLY A 125 1.90 -5.41 14.00
CA GLY A 125 2.19 -4.41 15.02
C GLY A 125 3.17 -4.89 16.09
N LYS A 126 2.92 -4.48 17.34
CA LYS A 126 3.86 -4.65 18.47
C LYS A 126 4.26 -6.11 18.71
N LEU A 127 3.31 -7.06 18.63
CA LEU A 127 3.57 -8.48 18.86
C LEU A 127 4.40 -9.10 17.73
N GLY A 128 4.12 -8.74 16.48
CA GLY A 128 4.93 -9.12 15.32
C GLY A 128 6.37 -8.59 15.40
N ASN A 129 6.53 -7.33 15.80
CA ASN A 129 7.84 -6.72 16.02
C ASN A 129 8.61 -7.40 17.15
N TRP A 130 7.95 -7.71 18.26
CA TRP A 130 8.56 -8.44 19.37
C TRP A 130 9.06 -9.82 18.94
N CYS A 131 8.26 -10.59 18.19
CA CYS A 131 8.67 -11.87 17.63
C CYS A 131 9.93 -11.72 16.74
N ASN A 132 10.01 -10.66 15.95
CA ASN A 132 11.18 -10.38 15.12
C ASN A 132 12.41 -9.99 15.95
N THR A 133 12.23 -9.21 17.01
CA THR A 133 13.28 -8.88 17.97
C THR A 133 13.88 -10.15 18.59
N GLN A 134 13.03 -11.11 18.98
CA GLN A 134 13.53 -12.38 19.54
C GLN A 134 14.34 -13.20 18.54
N ARG A 135 13.89 -13.29 17.28
CA ARG A 135 14.64 -13.96 16.20
C ARG A 135 16.01 -13.31 15.98
N ILE A 136 16.06 -11.97 15.97
CA ILE A 136 17.32 -11.22 15.82
C ILE A 136 18.23 -11.45 17.04
N ALA A 137 17.69 -11.38 18.25
CA ALA A 137 18.44 -11.58 19.49
C ALA A 137 19.04 -13.00 19.56
N ARG A 138 18.27 -14.03 19.20
CA ARG A 138 18.75 -15.42 19.11
C ARG A 138 19.89 -15.54 18.10
N LYS A 139 19.73 -14.99 16.89
CA LYS A 139 20.77 -15.03 15.85
C LYS A 139 22.07 -14.30 16.26
N LYS A 140 21.95 -13.26 17.08
CA LYS A 140 23.09 -12.52 17.64
C LYS A 140 23.70 -13.17 18.88
N GLY A 141 23.08 -14.24 19.43
CA GLY A 141 23.49 -14.86 20.68
C GLY A 141 23.26 -13.99 21.92
N THR A 142 22.37 -12.99 21.83
CA THR A 142 22.07 -12.06 22.94
C THR A 142 20.76 -12.36 23.66
N LEU A 143 20.03 -13.40 23.22
CA LEU A 143 18.80 -13.83 23.88
C LEU A 143 19.14 -14.83 24.98
N SER A 144 18.52 -14.67 26.16
CA SER A 144 18.70 -15.61 27.28
C SER A 144 18.27 -17.03 26.89
N GLU A 145 18.98 -18.04 27.40
CA GLU A 145 18.66 -19.46 27.17
C GLU A 145 17.28 -19.82 27.71
N ASP A 146 16.87 -19.24 28.85
CA ASP A 146 15.54 -19.47 29.44
C ASP A 146 14.42 -19.00 28.49
N TYR A 147 14.63 -17.88 27.81
CA TYR A 147 13.69 -17.32 26.84
C TYR A 147 13.63 -18.13 25.55
N ILE A 148 14.76 -18.68 25.12
CA ILE A 148 14.81 -19.64 24.00
C ILE A 148 14.02 -20.89 24.36
N LEU A 149 14.27 -21.50 25.53
CA LEU A 149 13.56 -22.68 26.00
C LEU A 149 12.05 -22.47 26.14
N GLN A 150 11.62 -21.31 26.64
CA GLN A 150 10.19 -20.98 26.72
C GLN A 150 9.55 -20.92 25.32
N LEU A 151 10.19 -20.26 24.36
CA LEU A 151 9.69 -20.16 22.99
C LEU A 151 9.74 -21.51 22.25
N ASP A 152 10.76 -22.33 22.49
CA ASP A 152 10.88 -23.67 21.91
C ASP A 152 9.76 -24.61 22.40
N ARG A 153 9.38 -24.52 23.69
CA ARG A 153 8.30 -25.33 24.28
C ARG A 153 6.95 -25.12 23.60
N ILE A 154 6.67 -23.89 23.15
CA ILE A 154 5.44 -23.57 22.42
C ILE A 154 5.57 -23.78 20.91
N GLY A 155 6.72 -24.29 20.43
CA GLY A 155 6.99 -24.51 19.01
C GLY A 155 7.15 -23.22 18.21
N PHE A 156 7.67 -22.16 18.83
CA PHE A 156 7.85 -20.87 18.18
C PHE A 156 8.76 -20.98 16.95
N GLU A 157 8.27 -20.45 15.82
CA GLU A 157 9.00 -20.51 14.56
C GLU A 157 10.08 -19.44 14.47
N TRP A 158 11.34 -19.88 14.55
CA TRP A 158 12.51 -19.04 14.42
C TRP A 158 12.81 -18.63 12.96
N GLU A 159 12.72 -19.57 12.02
CA GLU A 159 13.12 -19.40 10.62
C GLU A 159 11.91 -19.22 9.66
N VAL A 160 11.15 -18.15 9.87
CA VAL A 160 9.90 -17.86 9.11
C VAL A 160 10.08 -17.84 7.59
N GLN A 161 11.24 -17.36 7.11
CA GLN A 161 11.51 -17.30 5.68
C GLN A 161 11.67 -18.69 5.06
N ASP A 162 12.24 -19.65 5.80
CA ASP A 162 12.43 -21.02 5.33
C ASP A 162 11.11 -21.77 5.32
N SER A 163 10.26 -21.58 6.32
CA SER A 163 8.92 -22.18 6.34
C SER A 163 8.01 -21.66 5.23
N ARG A 164 8.02 -20.34 5.00
CA ARG A 164 7.29 -19.76 3.85
C ARG A 164 7.84 -20.33 2.55
N TRP A 165 9.16 -20.45 2.41
CA TRP A 165 9.76 -21.04 1.22
C TRP A 165 9.29 -22.49 1.02
N MET A 166 9.28 -23.31 2.08
CA MET A 166 8.82 -24.70 2.05
C MET A 166 7.34 -24.80 1.68
N GLN A 167 6.49 -23.90 2.16
CA GLN A 167 5.08 -23.87 1.76
C GLN A 167 4.93 -23.66 0.24
N TYR A 168 5.63 -22.68 -0.32
CA TYR A 168 5.58 -22.44 -1.78
C TYR A 168 6.19 -23.60 -2.57
N TYR A 169 7.22 -24.25 -2.03
CA TYR A 169 7.80 -25.45 -2.62
C TYR A 169 6.80 -26.61 -2.67
N GLU A 170 6.08 -26.90 -1.59
CA GLU A 170 5.06 -27.95 -1.58
C GLU A 170 3.87 -27.60 -2.50
N GLU A 171 3.40 -26.35 -2.50
CA GLU A 171 2.38 -25.89 -3.44
C GLU A 171 2.85 -26.07 -4.91
N LEU A 172 4.12 -25.77 -5.21
CA LEU A 172 4.69 -25.96 -6.54
C LEU A 172 4.83 -27.44 -6.89
N LYS A 173 5.27 -28.28 -5.96
CA LYS A 173 5.40 -29.73 -6.14
C LYS A 173 4.05 -30.35 -6.51
N VAL A 174 2.99 -30.00 -5.79
CA VAL A 174 1.61 -30.43 -6.11
C VAL A 174 1.23 -29.94 -7.51
N PHE A 175 1.42 -28.66 -7.80
CA PHE A 175 1.10 -28.09 -9.12
C PHE A 175 1.81 -28.84 -10.26
N MET A 176 3.12 -29.06 -10.14
CA MET A 176 3.92 -29.73 -11.18
C MET A 176 3.58 -31.22 -11.31
N SER A 177 3.12 -31.87 -10.24
CA SER A 177 2.66 -33.25 -10.30
C SER A 177 1.38 -33.43 -11.13
N VAL A 178 0.52 -32.40 -11.17
CA VAL A 178 -0.75 -32.41 -11.91
C VAL A 178 -0.59 -31.86 -13.32
N GLU A 179 0.06 -30.71 -13.46
CA GLU A 179 0.13 -29.97 -14.73
C GLU A 179 1.33 -30.38 -15.60
N HIS A 180 2.29 -31.12 -15.03
CA HIS A 180 3.55 -31.53 -15.68
C HIS A 180 4.33 -30.36 -16.31
N ARG A 181 4.18 -29.15 -15.76
CA ARG A 181 4.85 -27.93 -16.22
C ARG A 181 5.02 -26.91 -15.10
N CYS A 182 5.91 -25.94 -15.30
CA CYS A 182 5.97 -24.77 -14.42
C CYS A 182 4.75 -23.83 -14.62
N PRO A 183 4.34 -23.10 -13.57
CA PRO A 183 3.27 -22.09 -13.66
C PRO A 183 3.58 -20.98 -14.68
N LYS A 184 2.59 -20.64 -15.52
CA LYS A 184 2.71 -19.58 -16.54
C LYS A 184 2.48 -18.19 -15.95
N ARG A 185 2.86 -17.16 -16.71
CA ARG A 185 2.72 -15.76 -16.27
C ARG A 185 1.25 -15.38 -16.05
N GLY A 186 0.92 -15.04 -14.80
CA GLY A 186 -0.41 -14.57 -14.41
C GLY A 186 -1.43 -15.69 -14.17
N GLU A 187 -0.98 -16.95 -14.13
CA GLU A 187 -1.81 -18.11 -13.78
C GLU A 187 -2.04 -18.20 -12.27
N ASN A 188 -0.97 -18.02 -11.47
CA ASN A 188 -1.05 -18.05 -10.01
C ASN A 188 0.14 -17.31 -9.36
N LYS A 189 0.10 -17.21 -8.03
CA LYS A 189 1.19 -16.64 -7.20
C LYS A 189 2.51 -17.40 -7.33
N LEU A 190 2.47 -18.70 -7.68
CA LEU A 190 3.66 -19.55 -7.79
C LEU A 190 4.57 -19.11 -8.94
N ASN A 191 4.03 -18.61 -10.07
CA ASN A 191 4.88 -18.09 -11.15
C ASN A 191 5.82 -16.98 -10.66
N THR A 192 5.32 -16.02 -9.87
CA THR A 192 6.16 -14.95 -9.31
C THR A 192 7.24 -15.53 -8.40
N TRP A 193 6.89 -16.48 -7.54
CA TRP A 193 7.84 -17.16 -6.66
C TRP A 193 8.91 -17.94 -7.44
N CYS A 194 8.52 -18.70 -8.47
CA CYS A 194 9.43 -19.42 -9.36
C CYS A 194 10.42 -18.46 -10.04
N ASN A 195 9.96 -17.29 -10.48
CA ASN A 195 10.83 -16.27 -11.06
C ASN A 195 11.82 -15.71 -10.04
N THR A 196 11.39 -15.49 -8.79
CA THR A 196 12.29 -15.13 -7.70
C THR A 196 13.38 -16.18 -7.50
N GLN A 197 13.04 -17.48 -7.54
CA GLN A 197 14.04 -18.56 -7.39
C GLN A 197 15.04 -18.56 -8.55
N ARG A 198 14.57 -18.43 -9.80
CA ARG A 198 15.45 -18.34 -10.98
C ARG A 198 16.41 -17.15 -10.90
N GLN A 199 15.92 -15.99 -10.47
CA GLN A 199 16.77 -14.80 -10.28
C GLN A 199 17.75 -14.97 -9.12
N ALA A 200 17.33 -15.58 -8.02
CA ALA A 200 18.21 -15.87 -6.88
C ALA A 200 19.34 -16.83 -7.27
N ARG A 201 19.04 -17.89 -8.04
CA ARG A 201 20.05 -18.81 -8.60
C ARG A 201 21.03 -18.07 -9.52
N LYS A 202 20.51 -17.25 -10.46
CA LYS A 202 21.36 -16.46 -11.38
C LYS A 202 22.30 -15.50 -10.65
N LYS A 203 21.87 -14.96 -9.50
CA LYS A 203 22.66 -14.08 -8.64
C LYS A 203 23.60 -14.83 -7.68
N GLY A 204 23.54 -16.16 -7.63
CA GLY A 204 24.33 -16.98 -6.71
C GLY A 204 23.92 -16.89 -5.23
N ILE A 205 22.71 -16.38 -4.94
CA ILE A 205 22.22 -16.18 -3.56
C ILE A 205 21.20 -17.23 -3.12
N LEU A 206 20.85 -18.17 -3.99
CA LEU A 206 19.97 -19.29 -3.65
C LEU A 206 20.81 -20.41 -3.04
N SER A 207 20.41 -20.90 -1.86
CA SER A 207 21.15 -21.97 -1.19
C SER A 207 21.14 -23.28 -1.99
N ASN A 208 22.22 -24.06 -1.87
CA ASN A 208 22.34 -25.36 -2.53
C ASN A 208 21.22 -26.32 -2.13
N GLU A 209 20.70 -26.22 -0.91
CA GLU A 209 19.57 -27.04 -0.46
C GLU A 209 18.29 -26.72 -1.22
N ARG A 210 17.98 -25.43 -1.39
CA ARG A 210 16.81 -24.99 -2.17
C ARG A 210 16.92 -25.39 -3.64
N ILE A 211 18.13 -25.35 -4.19
CA ILE A 211 18.40 -25.84 -5.56
C ILE A 211 18.11 -27.33 -5.64
N ARG A 212 18.67 -28.16 -4.73
CA ARG A 212 18.43 -29.61 -4.71
C ARG A 212 16.96 -29.98 -4.56
N LEU A 213 16.22 -29.29 -3.70
CA LEU A 213 14.78 -29.50 -3.54
C LEU A 213 14.02 -29.19 -4.84
N LEU A 214 14.29 -28.04 -5.48
CA LEU A 214 13.65 -27.68 -6.75
C LEU A 214 14.04 -28.65 -7.89
N ASP A 215 15.29 -29.10 -7.94
CA ASP A 215 15.75 -30.09 -8.91
C ASP A 215 15.02 -31.44 -8.72
N SER A 216 14.76 -31.84 -7.46
CA SER A 216 14.08 -33.10 -7.13
C SER A 216 12.64 -33.19 -7.66
N ILE A 217 11.98 -32.05 -7.89
CA ILE A 217 10.63 -31.99 -8.48
C ILE A 217 10.67 -31.68 -9.99
N GLY A 218 11.86 -31.69 -10.61
CA GLY A 218 12.03 -31.42 -12.03
C GLY A 218 11.81 -29.96 -12.42
N PHE A 219 12.07 -29.01 -11.52
CA PHE A 219 11.84 -27.58 -11.78
C PHE A 219 12.65 -27.06 -12.97
N TRP A 220 11.98 -26.47 -13.97
CA TRP A 220 12.65 -25.87 -15.11
C TRP A 220 13.22 -24.49 -14.78
N TRP A 221 14.55 -24.45 -14.66
CA TRP A 221 15.30 -23.21 -14.43
C TRP A 221 15.26 -22.26 -15.62
N GLU A 222 15.29 -22.79 -16.83
CA GLU A 222 15.26 -22.02 -18.07
C GLU A 222 13.83 -21.82 -18.56
N GLN A 223 13.55 -20.65 -19.13
CA GLN A 223 12.26 -20.34 -19.74
C GLN A 223 12.47 -20.19 -21.24
N ASP A 224 11.61 -20.84 -22.02
CA ASP A 224 11.52 -20.60 -23.46
C ASP A 224 10.83 -19.25 -23.72
N LEU A 225 11.65 -18.20 -23.64
CA LEU A 225 11.19 -16.83 -23.84
C LEU A 225 10.83 -16.55 -25.30
N ASP A 226 11.30 -17.35 -26.26
CA ASP A 226 11.01 -17.18 -27.69
C ASP A 226 9.63 -17.71 -28.04
N SER A 227 9.26 -18.90 -27.55
CA SER A 227 7.90 -19.41 -27.69
C SER A 227 6.90 -18.47 -27.01
N LEU A 228 7.20 -18.01 -25.78
CA LEU A 228 6.33 -17.06 -25.08
C LEU A 228 6.18 -15.74 -25.84
N TRP A 229 7.27 -15.23 -26.43
CA TRP A 229 7.21 -14.02 -27.25
C TRP A 229 6.31 -14.24 -28.47
N THR A 230 6.47 -15.39 -29.15
CA THR A 230 5.71 -15.76 -30.34
C THR A 230 4.22 -15.90 -30.05
N GLU A 231 3.84 -16.57 -28.96
CA GLU A 231 2.44 -16.67 -28.52
C GLU A 231 1.81 -15.30 -28.24
N ASN A 232 2.53 -14.41 -27.53
CA ASN A 232 2.03 -13.07 -27.27
C ASN A 232 1.90 -12.24 -28.55
N TRP A 233 2.84 -12.39 -29.49
CA TRP A 233 2.76 -11.73 -30.79
C TRP A 233 1.53 -12.18 -31.58
N GLN A 234 1.23 -13.49 -31.59
CA GLN A 234 0.02 -14.01 -32.22
C GLN A 234 -1.26 -13.43 -31.60
N GLN A 235 -1.31 -13.24 -30.28
CA GLN A 235 -2.45 -12.59 -29.62
C GLN A 235 -2.61 -11.12 -30.04
N VAL A 236 -1.50 -10.39 -30.23
CA VAL A 236 -1.53 -9.02 -30.75
C VAL A 236 -2.01 -8.99 -32.20
N LEU A 237 -1.57 -9.93 -33.03
CA LEU A 237 -2.06 -10.06 -34.41
C LEU A 237 -3.55 -10.39 -34.44
N ALA A 238 -4.04 -11.28 -33.58
CA ALA A 238 -5.47 -11.57 -33.45
C ALA A 238 -6.27 -10.31 -33.05
N TYR A 239 -5.75 -9.52 -32.11
CA TYR A 239 -6.33 -8.23 -31.75
C TYR A 239 -6.38 -7.28 -32.95
N TYR A 240 -5.27 -7.15 -33.69
CA TYR A 240 -5.19 -6.29 -34.87
C TYR A 240 -6.19 -6.72 -35.95
N LYS A 241 -6.27 -8.01 -36.26
CA LYS A 241 -7.22 -8.57 -37.22
C LYS A 241 -8.67 -8.22 -36.87
N LYS A 242 -9.02 -8.27 -35.59
CA LYS A 242 -10.36 -7.95 -35.06
C LYS A 242 -10.67 -6.45 -35.03
N HIS A 243 -9.75 -5.62 -34.55
CA HIS A 243 -10.00 -4.20 -34.27
C HIS A 243 -9.49 -3.25 -35.35
N LYS A 244 -8.74 -3.76 -36.34
CA LYS A 244 -8.09 -3.00 -37.43
C LYS A 244 -7.21 -1.85 -36.92
N ARG A 245 -6.59 -2.06 -35.75
CA ARG A 245 -5.62 -1.14 -35.14
C ARG A 245 -4.78 -1.85 -34.09
N TRP A 246 -3.61 -1.31 -33.80
CA TRP A 246 -2.73 -1.83 -32.76
C TRP A 246 -3.26 -1.52 -31.34
N PRO A 247 -3.04 -2.42 -30.37
CA PRO A 247 -3.39 -2.19 -28.97
C PRO A 247 -2.67 -0.98 -28.35
N LYS A 248 -3.41 -0.13 -27.64
CA LYS A 248 -2.88 0.94 -26.78
C LYS A 248 -2.42 0.37 -25.44
N SER A 249 -1.54 1.07 -24.74
CA SER A 249 -0.92 0.58 -23.49
C SER A 249 -1.89 0.21 -22.38
N ASN A 250 -3.10 0.79 -22.37
CA ASN A 250 -4.15 0.53 -21.38
C ASN A 250 -5.14 -0.59 -21.81
N GLU A 251 -4.93 -1.24 -22.95
CA GLU A 251 -5.83 -2.26 -23.50
C GLU A 251 -5.39 -3.68 -23.09
N GLY A 252 -5.36 -3.89 -21.77
CA GLY A 252 -5.08 -5.19 -21.17
C GLY A 252 -3.67 -5.73 -21.48
N LYS A 253 -3.56 -7.06 -21.54
CA LYS A 253 -2.28 -7.77 -21.69
C LYS A 253 -1.59 -7.45 -23.02
N ALA A 254 -2.33 -7.43 -24.12
CA ALA A 254 -1.80 -7.11 -25.46
C ALA A 254 -1.24 -5.68 -25.53
N GLY A 255 -1.98 -4.71 -24.98
CA GLY A 255 -1.54 -3.32 -24.85
C GLY A 255 -0.24 -3.14 -24.07
N SER A 256 -0.20 -3.72 -22.88
CA SER A 256 0.98 -3.69 -22.00
C SER A 256 2.20 -4.37 -22.64
N TRP A 257 1.98 -5.50 -23.33
CA TRP A 257 3.02 -6.21 -24.05
C TRP A 257 3.60 -5.39 -25.20
N CYS A 258 2.75 -4.78 -26.05
CA CYS A 258 3.18 -3.87 -27.11
C CYS A 258 4.02 -2.70 -26.58
N ASN A 259 3.60 -2.10 -25.47
CA ASN A 259 4.37 -1.04 -24.81
C ASN A 259 5.74 -1.52 -24.32
N THR A 260 5.80 -2.75 -23.81
CA THR A 260 7.06 -3.40 -23.41
C THR A 260 8.00 -3.58 -24.61
N GLN A 261 7.47 -4.01 -25.77
CA GLN A 261 8.28 -4.14 -27.00
C GLN A 261 8.84 -2.78 -27.45
N ARG A 262 8.03 -1.72 -27.44
CA ARG A 262 8.48 -0.35 -27.75
C ARG A 262 9.62 0.10 -26.84
N LYS A 263 9.50 -0.13 -25.53
CA LYS A 263 10.57 0.17 -24.56
C LYS A 263 11.84 -0.66 -24.81
N ASN A 264 11.68 -1.94 -25.11
CA ASN A 264 12.82 -2.83 -25.37
C ASN A 264 13.56 -2.44 -26.66
N ARG A 265 12.84 -2.09 -27.73
CA ARG A 265 13.44 -1.56 -28.97
C ARG A 265 14.24 -0.29 -28.69
N LYS A 266 13.66 0.68 -27.96
CA LYS A 266 14.35 1.93 -27.58
C LYS A 266 15.62 1.68 -26.76
N ARG A 267 15.65 0.61 -25.97
CA ARG A 267 16.81 0.22 -25.13
C ARG A 267 17.81 -0.69 -25.84
N GLY A 268 17.58 -1.06 -27.10
CA GLY A 268 18.41 -2.02 -27.84
C GLY A 268 18.32 -3.46 -27.31
N LEU A 269 17.28 -3.79 -26.55
CA LEU A 269 17.08 -5.12 -25.94
C LEU A 269 16.18 -6.04 -26.77
N LEU A 270 15.60 -5.53 -27.86
CA LEU A 270 14.78 -6.33 -28.77
C LEU A 270 15.65 -6.80 -29.93
N SER A 271 15.64 -8.11 -30.21
CA SER A 271 16.44 -8.67 -31.30
C SER A 271 16.01 -8.14 -32.66
N ALA A 272 16.98 -8.04 -33.58
CA ALA A 272 16.73 -7.59 -34.95
C ALA A 272 15.66 -8.45 -35.65
N GLU A 273 15.67 -9.76 -35.42
CA GLU A 273 14.68 -10.67 -35.96
C GLU A 273 13.25 -10.36 -35.48
N ARG A 274 13.08 -10.09 -34.18
CA ARG A 274 11.76 -9.71 -33.63
C ARG A 274 11.28 -8.37 -34.17
N ILE A 275 12.19 -7.42 -34.35
CA ILE A 275 11.87 -6.13 -34.98
C ILE A 275 11.40 -6.38 -36.43
N ALA A 276 12.16 -7.13 -37.23
CA ALA A 276 11.82 -7.43 -38.62
C ALA A 276 10.47 -8.15 -38.75
N ARG A 277 10.15 -9.10 -37.86
CA ARG A 277 8.84 -9.78 -37.86
C ARG A 277 7.69 -8.82 -37.57
N MET A 278 7.87 -7.86 -36.68
CA MET A 278 6.85 -6.86 -36.35
C MET A 278 6.71 -5.81 -37.46
N ASP A 279 7.82 -5.41 -38.08
CA ASP A 279 7.86 -4.48 -39.21
C ASP A 279 7.17 -5.06 -40.44
N ALA A 280 7.37 -6.36 -40.72
CA ALA A 280 6.71 -7.06 -41.83
C ALA A 280 5.17 -7.02 -41.76
N GLU A 281 4.62 -6.91 -40.55
CA GLU A 281 3.17 -6.80 -40.31
C GLU A 281 2.70 -5.34 -40.18
N GLY A 282 3.59 -4.36 -40.34
CA GLY A 282 3.28 -2.93 -40.24
C GLY A 282 3.06 -2.44 -38.81
N PHE A 283 3.76 -3.03 -37.82
CA PHE A 283 3.63 -2.60 -36.43
C PHE A 283 4.11 -1.17 -36.20
N ILE A 284 3.26 -0.34 -35.61
CA ILE A 284 3.57 1.06 -35.33
C ILE A 284 4.35 1.18 -34.01
N TRP A 285 5.59 1.64 -34.10
CA TRP A 285 6.48 1.82 -32.96
C TRP A 285 6.35 3.19 -32.32
N THR A 286 6.17 4.23 -33.12
CA THR A 286 6.18 5.63 -32.69
C THR A 286 4.97 6.42 -33.18
N ILE A 287 4.73 7.58 -32.59
CA ILE A 287 3.68 8.51 -33.03
C ILE A 287 4.04 9.09 -34.41
N ASP A 288 5.32 9.20 -34.75
CA ASP A 288 5.77 9.64 -36.06
C ASP A 288 5.39 8.63 -37.15
N ASP A 289 5.46 7.34 -36.86
CA ASP A 289 5.00 6.29 -37.79
C ASP A 289 3.50 6.44 -38.11
N VAL A 290 2.67 6.73 -37.08
CA VAL A 290 1.23 7.01 -37.28
C VAL A 290 1.02 8.26 -38.15
N TRP A 291 1.86 9.28 -37.97
CA TRP A 291 1.78 10.50 -38.77
C TRP A 291 2.12 10.22 -40.24
N MET A 292 3.19 9.45 -40.49
CA MET A 292 3.59 9.05 -41.84
C MET A 292 2.51 8.20 -42.54
N GLU A 293 1.90 7.25 -41.83
CA GLU A 293 0.80 6.45 -42.39
C GLU A 293 -0.41 7.33 -42.80
N ASN A 294 -0.76 8.34 -42.00
CA ASN A 294 -1.82 9.28 -42.37
C ASN A 294 -1.41 10.19 -43.52
N TYR A 295 -0.13 10.56 -43.61
CA TYR A 295 0.41 11.32 -44.73
C TYR A 295 0.32 10.53 -46.04
N GLU A 296 0.71 9.25 -46.05
CA GLU A 296 0.58 8.36 -47.21
C GLU A 296 -0.89 8.18 -47.62
N LYS A 297 -1.78 7.95 -46.65
CA LYS A 297 -3.23 7.90 -46.90
C LYS A 297 -3.78 9.20 -47.48
N LEU A 298 -3.23 10.35 -47.07
CA LEU A 298 -3.59 11.65 -47.63
C LEU A 298 -3.15 11.77 -49.09
N GLN A 299 -1.94 11.33 -49.42
CA GLN A 299 -1.45 11.28 -50.80
C GLN A 299 -2.33 10.38 -51.67
N GLN A 300 -2.62 9.18 -51.19
CA GLN A 300 -3.49 8.24 -51.90
C GLN A 300 -4.88 8.82 -52.12
N PHE A 301 -5.50 9.38 -51.07
CA PHE A 301 -6.82 9.99 -51.18
C PHE A 301 -6.87 11.10 -52.23
N PHE A 302 -5.85 11.98 -52.24
CA PHE A 302 -5.74 13.05 -53.23
C PHE A 302 -5.59 12.49 -54.64
N SER A 303 -4.76 11.46 -54.84
CA SER A 303 -4.57 10.82 -56.14
C SER A 303 -5.84 10.18 -56.70
N GLU A 304 -6.68 9.61 -55.83
CA GLU A 304 -7.92 8.92 -56.22
C GLU A 304 -9.09 9.89 -56.45
N ASN A 305 -9.17 10.97 -55.66
CA ASN A 305 -10.35 11.85 -55.62
C ASN A 305 -10.10 13.22 -56.25
N ASN A 306 -8.85 13.55 -56.58
CA ASN A 306 -8.41 14.86 -57.06
C ASN A 306 -8.89 16.05 -56.20
N ARG A 307 -9.05 15.80 -54.89
CA ARG A 307 -9.49 16.76 -53.87
C ARG A 307 -8.95 16.38 -52.50
N TRP A 308 -8.99 17.34 -51.58
CA TRP A 308 -8.59 17.13 -50.19
C TRP A 308 -9.76 16.70 -49.30
N PRO A 309 -9.51 15.90 -48.26
CA PRO A 309 -10.56 15.46 -47.36
C PRO A 309 -11.05 16.60 -46.46
N THR A 310 -12.36 16.72 -46.32
CA THR A 310 -13.02 17.73 -45.47
C THR A 310 -13.09 17.29 -44.01
N ALA A 311 -13.08 18.21 -43.07
CA ALA A 311 -12.96 17.89 -41.63
C ALA A 311 -14.07 16.96 -41.08
N ARG A 312 -15.23 16.89 -41.73
CA ARG A 312 -16.40 16.13 -41.30
C ARG A 312 -16.62 14.82 -42.06
N GLU A 313 -15.87 14.54 -43.13
CA GLU A 313 -16.14 13.36 -43.98
C GLU A 313 -15.56 12.07 -43.40
N ASN A 314 -14.37 12.13 -42.79
CA ASN A 314 -13.68 10.95 -42.28
C ASN A 314 -12.56 11.33 -41.29
N LYS A 315 -11.91 10.31 -40.72
CA LYS A 315 -10.79 10.47 -39.79
C LYS A 315 -9.59 11.20 -40.41
N LEU A 316 -9.36 11.04 -41.71
CA LEU A 316 -8.27 11.69 -42.44
C LEU A 316 -8.53 13.20 -42.58
N GLY A 317 -9.77 13.60 -42.80
CA GLY A 317 -10.22 14.99 -42.75
C GLY A 317 -10.11 15.61 -41.37
N SER A 318 -10.51 14.90 -40.30
CA SER A 318 -10.23 15.32 -38.92
C SER A 318 -8.72 15.49 -38.67
N TRP A 319 -7.90 14.58 -39.18
CA TRP A 319 -6.45 14.65 -39.05
C TRP A 319 -5.86 15.87 -39.77
N CYS A 320 -6.33 16.17 -40.98
CA CYS A 320 -5.97 17.37 -41.74
C CYS A 320 -6.31 18.66 -40.96
N PHE A 321 -7.48 18.71 -40.31
CA PHE A 321 -7.87 19.81 -39.44
C PHE A 321 -6.90 19.97 -38.25
N VAL A 322 -6.48 18.88 -37.63
CA VAL A 322 -5.48 18.91 -36.56
C VAL A 322 -4.14 19.45 -37.06
N GLN A 323 -3.69 19.09 -38.27
CA GLN A 323 -2.44 19.64 -38.84
C GLN A 323 -2.52 21.16 -39.03
N ARG A 324 -3.64 21.66 -39.58
CA ARG A 324 -3.88 23.12 -39.73
C ARG A 324 -3.87 23.85 -38.38
N ARG A 325 -4.53 23.27 -37.36
CA ARG A 325 -4.54 23.82 -36.00
C ARG A 325 -3.16 23.83 -35.36
N ALA A 326 -2.37 22.76 -35.54
CA ALA A 326 -1.01 22.67 -35.02
C ALA A 326 -0.10 23.72 -35.65
N LEU A 327 -0.21 23.95 -36.98
CA LEU A 327 0.53 25.01 -37.64
C LEU A 327 0.16 26.40 -37.08
N LYS A 328 -1.13 26.69 -36.91
CA LYS A 328 -1.61 27.97 -36.35
C LYS A 328 -1.08 28.23 -34.93
N LYS A 329 -0.87 27.18 -34.14
CA LYS A 329 -0.33 27.26 -32.79
C LYS A 329 1.21 27.24 -32.72
N GLY A 330 1.90 27.03 -33.84
CA GLY A 330 3.35 26.82 -33.86
C GLY A 330 3.79 25.48 -33.27
N GLU A 331 2.88 24.52 -33.12
CA GLU A 331 3.13 23.19 -32.54
C GLU A 331 3.49 22.13 -33.61
N LEU A 332 3.39 22.48 -34.90
CA LEU A 332 3.70 21.56 -36.00
C LEU A 332 5.20 21.51 -36.27
N PRO A 333 5.86 20.33 -36.17
CA PRO A 333 7.27 20.17 -36.51
C PRO A 333 7.59 20.63 -37.95
N PRO A 334 8.72 21.33 -38.19
CA PRO A 334 9.10 21.81 -39.52
C PRO A 334 9.13 20.70 -40.58
N THR A 335 9.68 19.53 -40.24
CA THR A 335 9.77 18.38 -41.14
C THR A 335 8.39 17.90 -41.64
N ARG A 336 7.37 17.95 -40.78
CA ARG A 336 5.99 17.57 -41.12
C ARG A 336 5.32 18.62 -42.00
N LYS A 337 5.60 19.90 -41.74
CA LYS A 337 5.16 21.02 -42.58
C LYS A 337 5.73 20.87 -43.99
N ASP A 338 7.04 20.64 -44.10
CA ASP A 338 7.72 20.50 -45.39
C ASP A 338 7.16 19.34 -46.22
N LEU A 339 6.84 18.21 -45.59
CA LEU A 339 6.20 17.07 -46.26
C LEU A 339 4.80 17.40 -46.80
N LEU A 340 3.99 18.13 -46.02
CA LEU A 340 2.66 18.56 -46.44
C LEU A 340 2.71 19.66 -47.52
N ASP A 341 3.69 20.56 -47.44
CA ASP A 341 3.92 21.58 -48.47
C ASP A 341 4.33 20.96 -49.81
N LYS A 342 5.15 19.88 -49.79
CA LYS A 342 5.55 19.15 -51.00
C LYS A 342 4.39 18.57 -51.81
N ILE A 343 3.28 18.25 -51.14
CA ILE A 343 2.07 17.74 -51.81
C ILE A 343 1.04 18.85 -52.08
N ALA A 344 1.43 20.12 -51.96
CA ALA A 344 0.56 21.28 -52.11
C ALA A 344 -0.69 21.23 -51.21
N PHE A 345 -0.54 20.72 -49.98
CA PHE A 345 -1.65 20.62 -49.03
C PHE A 345 -2.17 22.03 -48.64
N PRO A 346 -3.49 22.30 -48.74
CA PRO A 346 -4.03 23.61 -48.45
C PRO A 346 -4.17 23.82 -46.93
N TRP A 347 -3.40 24.78 -46.41
CA TRP A 347 -3.47 25.22 -45.03
C TRP A 347 -4.71 26.04 -44.70
N ASN A 348 -5.21 26.79 -45.68
CA ASN A 348 -6.43 27.58 -45.58
C ASN A 348 -7.52 26.93 -46.43
N LEU A 349 -8.70 26.75 -45.84
CA LEU A 349 -9.91 26.37 -46.57
C LEU A 349 -10.53 27.68 -47.09
N LYS A 350 -10.72 27.77 -48.41
CA LYS A 350 -11.50 28.86 -49.01
C LYS A 350 -12.98 28.67 -48.76
#